data_AF-A0A7J9BYE5-F1
#
_entry.id   AF-A0A7J9BYE5-F1
#
_cell.length_a   1.000
_cell.length_b   1.000
_cell.length_c   1.000
_cell.angle_alpha   90.00
_cell.angle_beta   90.00
_cell.angle_gamma   90.00
#
_symmetry.space_group_name_H-M   'P 1'
#
loop_
_entity.id
_entity.type
_entity.pdbx_description
1 polymer ?
#
loop_
_entity_poly.entity_id
_entity_poly.type
_entity_poly.pdbx_seq_one_letter_code
_entity_poly.pdbx_strand_id
1 'polypeptide(L)'
;MQNPGQLKIYSGGILWKKQGGGKAVEVDKSDILGVTWMKVPRTNQLGVRIKDGLYYKFAGFRDQDVASLTNFFQNNCGITPEEKQLSVSGHNWGEVDLNGNMLTFVTGSKQAFEVSLADVSQTQLQGKNDVILEFHVDDTTGANEKDSLMEISFHIPNANTQFVGDENHPPAQVFREKIMSVADVGTGVEEAVVTFEGIAILTPRGRYSVELHLSFLRLQGQANDFKIQYSSVVRLFLLPKFNQPHTFVVVTLDPPIRKGQTLYPHIVLQFETDYVVESTLSINEDLLNTKYKDRLEPSYKGLIHEVFTTIMRGLSGAKVTKPGKFRSCQDGYAVKSSLKAEDGVLYPLEKSFFFLPKPPTLILHEEIDYVEFERHAAGGSNMHYFDLLIRLKTEQEHLFRNIQRNEYHNLFDFIRLG
;
A
#
# COMPACT_ATOMS: atom_id res chain seq x y z
N MET A 1 1.65 7.49 -13.61
CA MET A 1 1.82 6.04 -13.83
C MET A 1 0.45 5.46 -14.15
N GLN A 2 0.21 4.83 -15.31
CA GLN A 2 -1.01 4.03 -15.49
C GLN A 2 -0.62 2.59 -15.17
N ASN A 3 -0.97 2.12 -13.97
CA ASN A 3 -0.91 0.69 -13.67
C ASN A 3 -2.05 0.04 -14.46
N PRO A 4 -1.80 -0.72 -15.52
CA PRO A 4 -2.88 -1.39 -16.24
C PRO A 4 -3.52 -2.41 -15.29
N GLY A 5 -4.83 -2.57 -15.40
CA GLY A 5 -5.57 -3.47 -14.55
C GLY A 5 -6.97 -3.71 -15.06
N GLN A 6 -7.65 -4.65 -14.43
CA GLN A 6 -9.03 -5.00 -14.73
C GLN A 6 -9.94 -4.32 -13.72
N LEU A 7 -10.85 -3.49 -14.22
CA LEU A 7 -11.90 -2.86 -13.43
C LEU A 7 -13.22 -3.64 -13.62
N LYS A 8 -13.82 -4.04 -12.51
CA LYS A 8 -15.16 -4.62 -12.44
C LYS A 8 -16.04 -3.70 -11.62
N ILE A 9 -17.08 -3.17 -12.25
CA ILE A 9 -18.15 -2.41 -11.59
C ILE A 9 -19.37 -3.33 -11.51
N TYR A 10 -19.95 -3.48 -10.33
CA TYR A 10 -21.06 -4.39 -10.07
C TYR A 10 -22.00 -3.81 -8.99
N SER A 11 -23.14 -4.45 -8.74
CA SER A 11 -24.18 -3.92 -7.85
C SER A 11 -23.73 -3.74 -6.39
N GLY A 12 -22.70 -4.49 -5.96
CA GLY A 12 -22.10 -4.39 -4.63
C GLY A 12 -21.00 -3.35 -4.52
N GLY A 13 -20.42 -2.86 -5.63
CA GLY A 13 -19.34 -1.88 -5.58
C GLY A 13 -18.41 -1.89 -6.78
N ILE A 14 -17.17 -1.46 -6.54
CA ILE A 14 -16.10 -1.37 -7.55
C ILE A 14 -14.94 -2.23 -7.09
N LEU A 15 -14.42 -3.06 -7.99
CA LEU A 15 -13.22 -3.85 -7.78
C LEU A 15 -12.25 -3.62 -8.92
N TRP A 16 -11.08 -3.09 -8.62
CA TRP A 16 -9.97 -3.00 -9.56
C TRP A 16 -8.84 -3.91 -9.12
N LYS A 17 -8.25 -4.65 -10.05
CA LYS A 17 -7.05 -5.47 -9.82
C LYS A 17 -5.99 -5.11 -10.83
N LYS A 18 -4.76 -4.87 -10.35
CA LYS A 18 -3.60 -4.67 -11.23
C LYS A 18 -3.39 -5.90 -12.11
N GLN A 19 -3.05 -5.65 -13.37
CA GLN A 19 -2.68 -6.73 -14.29
C GLN A 19 -1.34 -7.32 -13.84
N GLY A 20 -1.29 -8.64 -13.67
CA GLY A 20 -0.13 -9.32 -13.09
C GLY A 20 -0.09 -9.30 -11.55
N GLY A 21 -1.19 -8.93 -10.89
CA GLY A 21 -1.37 -9.14 -9.45
C GLY A 21 -0.87 -8.05 -8.53
N GLY A 22 -0.90 -8.35 -7.23
CA GLY A 22 -0.43 -7.46 -6.16
C GLY A 22 -1.52 -6.51 -5.66
N LYS A 23 -1.60 -5.31 -6.24
CA LYS A 23 -2.51 -4.26 -5.75
C LYS A 23 -3.94 -4.46 -6.27
N ALA A 24 -4.88 -4.45 -5.33
CA ALA A 24 -6.31 -4.40 -5.61
C ALA A 24 -6.95 -3.22 -4.88
N VAL A 25 -7.92 -2.60 -5.52
CA VAL A 25 -8.78 -1.56 -4.93
C VAL A 25 -10.19 -2.12 -4.89
N GLU A 26 -10.75 -2.21 -3.69
CA GLU A 26 -12.11 -2.68 -3.46
C GLU A 26 -12.86 -1.57 -2.74
N VAL A 27 -13.98 -1.14 -3.32
CA VAL A 27 -14.83 -0.08 -2.80
C VAL A 27 -16.25 -0.62 -2.74
N ASP A 28 -16.78 -0.78 -1.53
CA ASP A 28 -18.17 -1.14 -1.31
C ASP A 28 -19.09 -0.01 -1.74
N LYS A 29 -20.27 -0.35 -2.29
CA LYS A 29 -21.29 0.62 -2.71
C LYS A 29 -21.66 1.58 -1.58
N SER A 30 -21.72 1.09 -0.33
CA SER A 30 -22.06 1.90 0.84
C SER A 30 -21.05 3.02 1.11
N ASP A 31 -19.84 2.91 0.57
CA ASP A 31 -18.74 3.81 0.87
C ASP A 31 -18.55 4.87 -0.21
N ILE A 32 -19.20 4.70 -1.37
CA ILE A 32 -19.15 5.66 -2.48
C ILE A 32 -19.98 6.90 -2.11
N LEU A 33 -19.31 8.04 -1.98
CA LEU A 33 -19.91 9.35 -1.72
C LEU A 33 -20.17 10.17 -2.98
N GLY A 34 -19.42 9.90 -4.06
CA GLY A 34 -19.55 10.66 -5.28
C GLY A 34 -18.75 10.06 -6.42
N VAL A 35 -19.22 10.32 -7.64
CA VAL A 35 -18.61 9.84 -8.87
C VAL A 35 -18.46 11.02 -9.82
N THR A 36 -17.32 11.13 -10.49
CA THR A 36 -17.09 12.18 -11.49
C THR A 36 -16.59 11.61 -12.81
N TRP A 37 -16.99 12.22 -13.92
CA TRP A 37 -16.37 12.00 -15.22
C TRP A 37 -15.53 13.21 -15.60
N MET A 38 -14.35 12.96 -16.15
CA MET A 38 -13.51 13.99 -16.73
C MET A 38 -12.92 13.52 -18.05
N LYS A 39 -13.03 14.36 -19.09
CA LYS A 39 -12.31 14.13 -20.34
C LYS A 39 -10.83 14.42 -20.11
N VAL A 40 -9.98 13.42 -20.35
CA VAL A 40 -8.52 13.52 -20.24
C VAL A 40 -7.88 13.21 -21.61
N PRO A 41 -6.58 13.48 -21.83
CA PRO A 41 -5.96 13.17 -23.11
C PRO A 41 -6.22 11.70 -23.53
N ARG A 42 -6.82 11.54 -24.72
CA ARG A 42 -7.12 10.25 -25.39
C ARG A 42 -8.21 9.37 -24.76
N THR A 43 -8.69 9.63 -23.55
CA THR A 43 -9.66 8.76 -22.84
C THR A 43 -10.56 9.55 -21.89
N ASN A 44 -11.50 8.89 -21.22
CA ASN A 44 -12.23 9.45 -20.08
C ASN A 44 -11.67 8.89 -18.77
N GLN A 45 -11.75 9.69 -17.72
CA GLN A 45 -11.37 9.33 -16.35
C GLN A 45 -12.61 9.30 -15.46
N LEU A 46 -12.77 8.19 -14.74
CA LEU A 46 -13.72 7.99 -13.66
C LEU A 46 -13.04 8.33 -12.33
N GLY A 47 -13.57 9.32 -11.62
CA GLY A 47 -13.20 9.65 -10.24
C GLY A 47 -14.22 9.06 -9.27
N VAL A 48 -13.77 8.43 -8.19
CA VAL A 48 -14.62 7.83 -7.15
C VAL A 48 -14.19 8.36 -5.79
N ARG A 49 -15.06 9.15 -5.16
CA ARG A 49 -14.86 9.66 -3.80
C ARG A 49 -15.51 8.73 -2.80
N ILE A 50 -14.78 8.33 -1.76
CA ILE A 50 -15.30 7.46 -0.70
C ILE A 50 -15.36 8.15 0.67
N LYS A 51 -16.10 7.57 1.61
CA LYS A 51 -16.33 8.10 2.97
C LYS A 51 -15.05 8.42 3.74
N ASP A 52 -14.02 7.60 3.59
CA ASP A 52 -12.73 7.75 4.28
C ASP A 52 -11.84 8.87 3.70
N GLY A 53 -12.37 9.70 2.79
CA GLY A 53 -11.66 10.81 2.18
C GLY A 53 -10.72 10.43 1.04
N LEU A 54 -10.53 9.13 0.77
CA LEU A 54 -9.76 8.67 -0.38
C LEU A 54 -10.51 8.95 -1.70
N TYR A 55 -9.72 9.23 -2.73
CA TYR A 55 -10.20 9.53 -4.08
C TYR A 55 -9.50 8.63 -5.10
N TYR A 56 -10.24 7.71 -5.71
CA TYR A 56 -9.69 6.79 -6.70
C TYR A 56 -9.94 7.30 -8.11
N LYS A 57 -8.92 7.20 -8.96
CA LYS A 57 -8.98 7.59 -10.37
C LYS A 57 -8.69 6.42 -11.28
N PHE A 58 -9.65 6.11 -12.14
CA PHE A 58 -9.53 5.11 -13.19
C PHE A 58 -9.58 5.81 -14.54
N ALA A 59 -8.59 5.58 -15.40
CA ALA A 59 -8.56 6.14 -16.75
C ALA A 59 -8.56 5.01 -17.79
N GLY A 60 -8.94 5.31 -19.03
CA GLY A 60 -9.01 4.30 -20.10
C GLY A 60 -10.40 4.08 -20.69
N PHE A 61 -11.41 4.84 -20.26
CA PHE A 61 -12.79 4.66 -20.72
C PHE A 61 -13.03 5.35 -22.06
N ARG A 62 -13.80 4.69 -22.94
CA ARG A 62 -14.30 5.27 -24.20
C ARG A 62 -15.56 6.07 -23.93
N ASP A 63 -15.96 6.90 -24.89
CA ASP A 63 -17.16 7.75 -24.75
C ASP A 63 -18.45 6.94 -24.58
N GLN A 64 -18.55 5.77 -25.22
CA GLN A 64 -19.67 4.84 -25.03
C GLN A 64 -19.72 4.23 -23.61
N ASP A 65 -18.56 4.08 -22.96
CA ASP A 65 -18.48 3.52 -21.61
C ASP A 65 -19.00 4.55 -20.59
N VAL A 66 -18.82 5.86 -20.84
CA VAL A 66 -19.34 6.95 -19.99
C VAL A 66 -20.86 6.90 -19.91
N ALA A 67 -21.56 6.84 -21.05
CA ALA A 67 -23.03 6.84 -21.07
C ALA A 67 -23.62 5.60 -20.36
N SER A 68 -23.06 4.42 -20.64
CA SER A 68 -23.52 3.16 -20.03
C SER A 68 -23.27 3.10 -18.53
N LEU A 69 -22.08 3.52 -18.07
CA LEU A 69 -21.74 3.54 -16.64
C LEU A 69 -22.46 4.64 -15.87
N THR A 70 -22.75 5.79 -16.48
CA THR A 70 -23.58 6.83 -15.86
C THR A 70 -24.97 6.31 -15.53
N ASN A 71 -25.62 5.65 -16.49
CA ASN A 71 -26.91 4.99 -16.26
C ASN A 71 -26.80 3.91 -15.17
N PHE A 72 -25.68 3.16 -15.14
CA PHE A 72 -25.45 2.16 -14.11
C PHE A 72 -25.38 2.78 -12.71
N PHE A 73 -24.59 3.84 -12.50
CA PHE A 73 -24.46 4.51 -11.21
C PHE A 73 -25.77 5.15 -10.74
N GLN A 74 -26.54 5.74 -11.64
CA GLN A 74 -27.84 6.30 -11.31
C GLN A 74 -28.82 5.21 -10.87
N ASN A 75 -28.95 4.14 -11.64
CA ASN A 75 -29.95 3.10 -11.38
C ASN A 75 -29.57 2.16 -10.22
N ASN A 76 -28.29 1.82 -10.08
CA ASN A 76 -27.83 0.84 -9.09
C ASN A 76 -27.28 1.48 -7.83
N CYS A 77 -26.65 2.65 -7.92
CA CYS A 77 -26.04 3.32 -6.77
C CYS A 77 -26.87 4.51 -6.27
N GLY A 78 -27.82 5.03 -7.06
CA GLY A 78 -28.53 6.27 -6.73
C GLY A 78 -27.63 7.50 -6.80
N ILE A 79 -26.50 7.40 -7.51
CA ILE A 79 -25.50 8.47 -7.62
C ILE A 79 -25.51 8.98 -9.05
N THR A 80 -25.67 10.29 -9.22
CA THR A 80 -25.51 10.95 -10.50
C THR A 80 -24.05 11.38 -10.65
N PRO A 81 -23.29 10.80 -11.60
CA PRO A 81 -21.93 11.24 -11.86
C PRO A 81 -21.88 12.71 -12.30
N GLU A 82 -20.98 13.48 -11.71
CA GLU A 82 -20.74 14.89 -12.06
C GLU A 82 -19.72 15.00 -13.19
N GLU A 83 -19.96 15.89 -14.16
CA GLU A 83 -19.00 16.16 -15.22
C GLU A 83 -18.03 17.27 -14.81
N LYS A 84 -16.73 16.97 -14.88
CA LYS A 84 -15.63 17.92 -14.66
C LYS A 84 -14.87 18.15 -15.96
N GLN A 85 -14.38 19.38 -16.13
CA GLN A 85 -13.55 19.76 -17.27
C GLN A 85 -12.09 19.95 -16.85
N LEU A 86 -11.19 19.39 -17.66
CA LEU A 86 -9.75 19.63 -17.54
C LEU A 86 -9.39 20.95 -18.24
N SER A 87 -8.60 21.79 -17.58
CA SER A 87 -8.03 22.99 -18.18
C SER A 87 -6.84 22.63 -19.06
N VAL A 88 -6.88 23.10 -20.31
CA VAL A 88 -5.79 22.98 -21.29
C VAL A 88 -5.21 24.33 -21.67
N SER A 89 -5.53 25.37 -20.90
CA SER A 89 -5.20 26.76 -21.24
C SER A 89 -3.75 27.15 -20.98
N GLY A 90 -3.03 26.39 -20.13
CA GLY A 90 -1.68 26.73 -19.70
C GLY A 90 -1.59 27.91 -18.72
N HIS A 91 -2.73 28.47 -18.29
CA HIS A 91 -2.76 29.52 -17.28
C HIS A 91 -2.30 29.00 -15.92
N ASN A 92 -1.46 29.81 -15.26
CA ASN A 92 -0.93 29.56 -13.93
C ASN A 92 -1.58 30.42 -12.84
N TRP A 93 -2.70 31.08 -13.15
CA TRP A 93 -3.54 31.80 -12.18
C TRP A 93 -4.91 31.15 -12.08
N GLY A 94 -5.48 31.20 -10.87
CA GLY A 94 -6.69 30.48 -10.54
C GLY A 94 -6.97 30.46 -9.04
N GLU A 95 -7.88 29.58 -8.67
CA GLU A 95 -8.33 29.35 -7.29
C GLU A 95 -7.82 28.00 -6.80
N VAL A 96 -7.71 27.84 -5.48
CA VAL A 96 -7.31 26.59 -4.85
C VAL A 96 -8.49 26.02 -4.10
N ASP A 97 -9.06 24.93 -4.56
CA ASP A 97 -10.14 24.23 -3.86
C ASP A 97 -9.57 23.11 -2.98
N LEU A 98 -9.89 23.15 -1.67
CA LEU A 98 -9.43 22.19 -0.67
C LEU A 98 -10.62 21.30 -0.26
N ASN A 99 -10.62 20.06 -0.76
CA ASN A 99 -11.69 19.09 -0.51
C ASN A 99 -11.14 17.87 0.23
N GLY A 100 -11.28 17.85 1.57
CA GLY A 100 -10.62 16.84 2.39
C GLY A 100 -9.11 16.87 2.13
N ASN A 101 -8.51 15.71 1.91
CA ASN A 101 -7.06 15.58 1.68
C ASN A 101 -6.61 15.93 0.24
N MET A 102 -7.45 16.61 -0.56
CA MET A 102 -7.18 16.89 -1.97
C MET A 102 -7.12 18.41 -2.21
N LEU A 103 -5.97 18.88 -2.71
CA LEU A 103 -5.82 20.24 -3.23
C LEU A 103 -6.08 20.21 -4.73
N THR A 104 -7.05 20.99 -5.19
CA THR A 104 -7.39 21.13 -6.61
C THR A 104 -7.12 22.56 -7.07
N PHE A 105 -6.26 22.74 -8.08
CA PHE A 105 -6.06 24.05 -8.70
C PHE A 105 -7.05 24.24 -9.85
N VAL A 106 -7.84 25.31 -9.80
CA VAL A 106 -8.93 25.59 -10.74
C VAL A 106 -8.62 26.87 -11.50
N THR A 107 -8.66 26.82 -12.83
CA THR A 107 -8.49 27.99 -13.69
C THR A 107 -9.66 28.09 -14.66
N GLY A 108 -10.34 29.24 -14.66
CA GLY A 108 -11.53 29.48 -15.49
C GLY A 108 -12.63 28.43 -15.29
N SER A 109 -12.92 28.08 -14.03
CA SER A 109 -13.93 27.04 -13.66
C SER A 109 -13.56 25.60 -14.08
N LYS A 110 -12.34 25.37 -14.57
CA LYS A 110 -11.84 24.06 -15.00
C LYS A 110 -10.70 23.62 -14.11
N GLN A 111 -10.66 22.32 -13.79
CA GLN A 111 -9.58 21.75 -13.00
C GLN A 111 -8.29 21.73 -13.84
N ALA A 112 -7.22 22.36 -13.37
CA ALA A 112 -5.92 22.29 -14.02
C ALA A 112 -5.14 21.07 -13.53
N PHE A 113 -4.99 20.92 -12.21
CA PHE A 113 -4.34 19.79 -11.58
C PHE A 113 -4.90 19.57 -10.17
N GLU A 114 -4.53 18.45 -9.57
CA GLU A 114 -4.77 18.18 -8.16
C GLU A 114 -3.54 17.49 -7.55
N VAL A 115 -3.32 17.67 -6.25
CA VAL A 115 -2.26 17.03 -5.47
C VAL A 115 -2.78 16.57 -4.12
N SER A 116 -2.42 15.35 -3.73
CA SER A 116 -2.81 14.78 -2.44
C SER A 116 -2.02 15.47 -1.34
N LEU A 117 -2.74 16.01 -0.36
CA LEU A 117 -2.13 16.65 0.79
C LEU A 117 -1.49 15.63 1.75
N ALA A 118 -1.81 14.34 1.64
CA ALA A 118 -1.08 13.28 2.37
C ALA A 118 0.30 13.01 1.78
N ASP A 119 0.56 13.46 0.54
CA ASP A 119 1.86 13.30 -0.09
C ASP A 119 2.79 14.48 0.26
N VAL A 120 2.25 15.55 0.85
CA VAL A 120 2.98 16.73 1.31
C VAL A 120 3.74 16.38 2.58
N SER A 121 5.05 16.53 2.55
CA SER A 121 5.94 16.31 3.69
C SER A 121 6.06 17.53 4.58
N GLN A 122 6.12 18.71 3.96
CA GLN A 122 6.38 19.96 4.65
C GLN A 122 5.68 21.11 3.91
N THR A 123 5.25 22.11 4.67
CA THR A 123 4.79 23.39 4.11
C THR A 123 5.34 24.58 4.86
N GLN A 124 5.84 25.54 4.11
CA GLN A 124 6.49 26.73 4.64
C GLN A 124 6.18 27.97 3.81
N LEU A 125 6.24 29.13 4.46
CA LEU A 125 6.21 30.41 3.74
C LEU A 125 7.58 30.66 3.10
N GLN A 126 7.56 31.12 1.86
CA GLN A 126 8.71 31.72 1.19
C GLN A 126 8.40 33.20 0.94
N GLY A 127 9.07 34.08 1.67
CA GLY A 127 8.71 35.50 1.66
C GLY A 127 7.32 35.75 2.29
N LYS A 128 6.61 36.78 1.80
CA LYS A 128 5.32 37.21 2.38
C LYS A 128 4.09 36.55 1.77
N ASN A 129 4.18 36.18 0.49
CA ASN A 129 3.01 35.81 -0.31
C ASN A 129 3.14 34.41 -0.92
N ASP A 130 4.29 33.75 -0.84
CA ASP A 130 4.48 32.44 -1.46
C ASP A 130 4.41 31.33 -0.40
N VAL A 131 3.69 30.26 -0.72
CA VAL A 131 3.55 29.07 0.12
C VAL A 131 4.09 27.87 -0.63
N ILE A 132 5.11 27.24 -0.06
CA ILE A 132 5.75 26.06 -0.61
C ILE A 132 5.11 24.80 -0.01
N LEU A 133 4.83 23.83 -0.88
CA LEU A 133 4.51 22.45 -0.54
C LEU A 133 5.65 21.56 -1.03
N GLU A 134 6.34 20.90 -0.10
CA GLU A 134 7.35 19.88 -0.39
C GLU A 134 6.69 18.51 -0.30
N PHE A 135 7.04 17.60 -1.20
CA PHE A 135 6.46 16.27 -1.28
C PHE A 135 7.45 15.21 -0.79
N HIS A 136 6.92 14.14 -0.18
CA HIS A 136 7.73 13.02 0.26
C HIS A 136 8.49 12.37 -0.91
N VAL A 137 9.81 12.28 -0.78
CA VAL A 137 10.64 11.39 -1.61
C VAL A 137 10.55 9.98 -1.02
N ASP A 138 10.06 9.02 -1.81
CA ASP A 138 9.94 7.59 -1.48
C ASP A 138 10.98 6.80 -2.28
N ASP A 139 11.59 5.78 -1.68
CA ASP A 139 12.56 4.89 -2.33
C ASP A 139 11.92 3.80 -3.21
N THR A 140 10.59 3.77 -3.29
CA THR A 140 9.89 2.90 -4.24
C THR A 140 10.21 3.27 -5.69
N THR A 141 10.29 2.25 -6.54
CA THR A 141 10.51 2.40 -7.99
C THR A 141 9.53 3.35 -8.65
N GLY A 142 8.34 3.53 -8.06
CA GLY A 142 7.36 4.47 -8.57
C GLY A 142 7.83 5.92 -8.56
N ALA A 143 8.61 6.30 -7.55
CA ALA A 143 9.18 7.63 -7.41
C ALA A 143 10.53 7.78 -8.14
N ASN A 144 11.31 6.70 -8.26
CA ASN A 144 12.69 6.74 -8.77
C ASN A 144 12.85 6.50 -10.29
N GLU A 145 11.84 5.99 -10.99
CA GLU A 145 11.94 5.66 -12.42
C GLU A 145 11.38 6.72 -13.37
N LYS A 146 10.85 7.84 -12.84
CA LYS A 146 10.22 8.93 -13.62
C LYS A 146 10.45 10.30 -12.98
N ASP A 147 10.13 11.34 -13.74
CA ASP A 147 9.98 12.69 -13.20
C ASP A 147 8.95 12.66 -12.06
N SER A 148 9.41 13.04 -10.88
CA SER A 148 8.61 13.09 -9.66
C SER A 148 8.47 14.54 -9.22
N LEU A 149 7.26 14.90 -8.76
CA LEU A 149 6.99 16.21 -8.22
C LEU A 149 7.65 16.32 -6.84
N MET A 150 8.65 17.19 -6.70
CA MET A 150 9.36 17.41 -5.45
C MET A 150 8.76 18.57 -4.65
N GLU A 151 8.39 19.64 -5.35
CA GLU A 151 7.95 20.89 -4.74
C GLU A 151 6.94 21.61 -5.63
N ILE A 152 5.95 22.26 -5.02
CA ILE A 152 5.10 23.27 -5.66
C ILE A 152 5.12 24.53 -4.80
N SER A 153 5.30 25.69 -5.42
CA SER A 153 5.12 26.99 -4.78
C SER A 153 3.88 27.71 -5.32
N PHE A 154 3.02 28.18 -4.42
CA PHE A 154 1.82 28.96 -4.74
C PHE A 154 2.00 30.41 -4.30
N HIS A 155 1.80 31.34 -5.22
CA HIS A 155 1.68 32.76 -4.88
C HIS A 155 0.24 33.09 -4.46
N ILE A 156 0.06 33.60 -3.25
CA ILE A 156 -1.22 34.02 -2.68
C ILE A 156 -1.24 35.56 -2.57
N PRO A 157 -2.01 36.27 -3.42
CA PRO A 157 -2.08 37.73 -3.38
C PRO A 157 -2.69 38.26 -2.08
N ASN A 158 -2.28 39.45 -1.64
CA ASN A 158 -2.89 40.10 -0.47
C ASN A 158 -4.38 40.45 -0.67
N ALA A 159 -4.81 40.60 -1.92
CA ALA A 159 -6.21 40.82 -2.29
C ALA A 159 -7.00 39.51 -2.46
N ASN A 160 -6.46 38.36 -2.03
CA ASN A 160 -7.13 37.08 -2.15
C ASN A 160 -8.44 37.08 -1.32
N THR A 161 -9.54 36.68 -1.97
CA THR A 161 -10.88 36.68 -1.37
C THR A 161 -11.25 35.34 -0.73
N GLN A 162 -10.47 34.30 -0.97
CA GLN A 162 -10.70 32.94 -0.47
C GLN A 162 -10.01 32.70 0.89
N PHE A 163 -8.76 33.13 1.00
CA PHE A 163 -7.94 33.06 2.21
C PHE A 163 -7.80 34.46 2.80
N VAL A 164 -8.89 34.97 3.36
CA VAL A 164 -8.93 36.34 3.88
C VAL A 164 -8.07 36.44 5.13
N GLY A 165 -7.07 37.33 5.10
CA GLY A 165 -6.16 37.62 6.20
C GLY A 165 -6.08 39.12 6.51
N ASP A 166 -5.16 39.51 7.39
CA ASP A 166 -4.88 40.90 7.77
C ASP A 166 -3.37 41.23 7.68
N GLU A 167 -2.95 42.43 8.13
CA GLU A 167 -1.55 42.87 8.04
C GLU A 167 -0.57 42.00 8.83
N ASN A 168 -1.01 41.42 9.95
CA ASN A 168 -0.19 40.56 10.81
C ASN A 168 -0.31 39.08 10.43
N HIS A 169 -1.39 38.73 9.73
CA HIS A 169 -1.73 37.37 9.34
C HIS A 169 -2.16 37.36 7.87
N PRO A 170 -1.21 37.47 6.92
CA PRO A 170 -1.52 37.66 5.50
C PRO A 170 -2.23 36.43 4.91
N PRO A 171 -2.94 36.58 3.78
CA PRO A 171 -3.60 35.48 3.08
C PRO A 171 -2.76 34.21 2.86
N ALA A 172 -1.46 34.37 2.59
CA ALA A 172 -0.53 33.25 2.44
C ALA A 172 -0.38 32.44 3.75
N GLN A 173 -0.36 33.11 4.91
CA GLN A 173 -0.32 32.45 6.21
C GLN A 173 -1.62 31.68 6.48
N VAL A 174 -2.79 32.28 6.19
CA VAL A 174 -4.10 31.62 6.29
C VAL A 174 -4.14 30.37 5.41
N PHE A 175 -3.67 30.48 4.17
CA PHE A 175 -3.59 29.35 3.24
C PHE A 175 -2.69 28.24 3.81
N ARG A 176 -1.48 28.59 4.25
CA ARG A 176 -0.53 27.64 4.86
C ARG A 176 -1.13 26.92 6.05
N GLU A 177 -1.77 27.61 6.98
CA GLU A 177 -2.40 26.99 8.16
C GLU A 177 -3.56 26.08 7.78
N LYS A 178 -4.30 26.44 6.72
CA LYS A 178 -5.34 25.57 6.18
C LYS A 178 -4.75 24.31 5.54
N ILE A 179 -3.60 24.41 4.88
CA ILE A 179 -2.86 23.22 4.45
C ILE A 179 -2.38 22.40 5.64
N MET A 180 -1.76 23.02 6.65
CA MET A 180 -1.26 22.30 7.85
C MET A 180 -2.34 21.62 8.67
N SER A 181 -3.58 22.11 8.65
CA SER A 181 -4.70 21.48 9.34
C SER A 181 -5.31 20.30 8.57
N VAL A 182 -4.98 20.15 7.29
CA VAL A 182 -5.57 19.15 6.38
C VAL A 182 -4.54 18.13 5.91
N ALA A 183 -3.39 18.60 5.47
CA ALA A 183 -2.18 17.81 5.33
C ALA A 183 -1.73 17.48 6.76
N ASP A 184 -1.36 16.24 7.05
CA ASP A 184 -0.82 15.85 8.37
C ASP A 184 0.59 16.45 8.59
N VAL A 185 0.77 17.75 8.32
CA VAL A 185 2.04 18.49 8.24
C VAL A 185 2.16 19.32 9.52
N GLY A 186 2.20 18.64 10.66
CA GLY A 186 2.46 19.23 11.96
C GLY A 186 3.95 19.31 12.29
N THR A 187 4.32 20.01 13.36
CA THR A 187 5.71 20.15 13.87
C THR A 187 6.33 18.85 14.44
N GLY A 188 5.74 17.68 14.17
CA GLY A 188 6.18 16.36 14.65
C GLY A 188 6.18 15.27 13.56
N VAL A 189 6.04 15.60 12.28
CA VAL A 189 5.99 14.62 11.17
C VAL A 189 7.31 13.89 10.96
N GLU A 190 8.42 14.52 11.34
CA GLU A 190 9.73 13.88 11.32
C GLU A 190 9.98 12.99 12.54
N GLU A 191 9.21 13.14 13.62
CA GLU A 191 9.36 12.30 14.81
C GLU A 191 8.65 10.97 14.58
N ALA A 192 9.30 9.88 15.00
CA ALA A 192 8.71 8.56 14.91
C ALA A 192 7.61 8.43 15.96
N VAL A 193 6.44 7.94 15.55
CA VAL A 193 5.37 7.54 16.48
C VAL A 193 5.85 6.42 17.39
N VAL A 194 6.66 5.50 16.85
CA VAL A 194 7.35 4.45 17.59
C VAL A 194 8.56 3.96 16.80
N THR A 195 9.59 3.53 17.52
CA THR A 195 10.83 2.97 16.95
C THR A 195 11.07 1.56 17.47
N PHE A 196 11.36 0.64 16.56
CA PHE A 196 11.78 -0.73 16.87
C PHE A 196 13.24 -0.91 16.47
N GLU A 197 14.13 -0.96 17.46
CA GLU A 197 15.57 -1.02 17.21
C GLU A 197 16.07 -2.43 16.93
N GLY A 198 17.13 -2.52 16.12
CA GLY A 198 17.91 -3.75 15.97
C GLY A 198 17.16 -4.91 15.30
N ILE A 199 16.12 -4.62 14.53
CA ILE A 199 15.30 -5.63 13.85
C ILE A 199 16.08 -6.27 12.70
N ALA A 200 16.06 -7.60 12.66
CA ALA A 200 16.67 -8.36 11.59
C ALA A 200 15.74 -8.38 10.36
N ILE A 201 16.19 -7.76 9.27
CA ILE A 201 15.50 -7.84 7.97
C ILE A 201 16.27 -8.84 7.10
N LEU A 202 15.58 -9.88 6.65
CA LEU A 202 16.14 -10.94 5.83
C LEU A 202 16.19 -10.54 4.35
N THR A 203 15.24 -9.72 3.92
CA THR A 203 15.13 -9.20 2.55
C THR A 203 14.55 -7.78 2.59
N PRO A 204 15.26 -6.74 2.10
CA PRO A 204 16.69 -6.71 1.81
C PRO A 204 17.51 -6.98 3.08
N ARG A 205 18.56 -7.81 2.98
CA ARG A 205 19.32 -8.28 4.15
C ARG A 205 19.99 -7.11 4.89
N GLY A 206 19.76 -7.03 6.19
CA GLY A 206 20.44 -6.08 7.09
C GLY A 206 19.82 -6.04 8.48
N ARG A 207 20.39 -5.20 9.35
CA ARG A 207 19.84 -4.89 10.66
C ARG A 207 19.46 -3.42 10.68
N TYR A 208 18.23 -3.14 11.07
CA TYR A 208 17.61 -1.84 10.91
C TYR A 208 16.95 -1.38 12.20
N SER A 209 16.99 -0.08 12.45
CA SER A 209 15.98 0.59 13.27
C SER A 209 14.75 0.83 12.39
N VAL A 210 13.59 0.36 12.82
CA VAL A 210 12.34 0.53 12.08
C VAL A 210 11.52 1.61 12.77
N GLU A 211 11.46 2.78 12.14
CA GLU A 211 10.72 3.95 12.61
C GLU A 211 9.37 4.02 11.90
N LEU A 212 8.29 4.09 12.67
CA LEU A 212 6.94 4.25 12.14
C LEU A 212 6.51 5.70 12.33
N HIS A 213 6.30 6.44 11.25
CA HIS A 213 5.76 7.81 11.27
C HIS A 213 4.27 7.78 10.92
N LEU A 214 3.63 8.95 10.89
CA LEU A 214 2.20 9.08 10.59
C LEU A 214 1.85 8.71 9.14
N SER A 215 2.71 9.04 8.17
CA SER A 215 2.45 8.86 6.72
C SER A 215 3.40 7.87 6.02
N PHE A 216 4.52 7.49 6.66
CA PHE A 216 5.51 6.60 6.10
C PHE A 216 6.18 5.76 7.20
N LEU A 217 6.86 4.68 6.79
CA LEU A 217 7.83 3.99 7.63
C LEU A 217 9.24 4.26 7.11
N ARG A 218 10.21 4.32 8.02
CA ARG A 218 11.62 4.44 7.70
C ARG A 218 12.37 3.21 8.24
N LEU A 219 13.19 2.62 7.37
CA LEU A 219 14.16 1.60 7.74
C LEU A 219 15.52 2.27 7.79
N GLN A 220 15.99 2.59 8.99
CA GLN A 220 17.30 3.19 9.19
C GLN A 220 18.35 2.10 9.41
N GLY A 221 19.32 2.00 8.50
CA GLY A 221 20.37 0.98 8.53
C GLY A 221 21.75 1.61 8.45
N GLN A 222 22.79 0.88 8.86
CA GLN A 222 24.16 1.42 8.84
C GLN A 222 24.65 1.83 7.46
N ALA A 223 24.19 1.15 6.40
CA ALA A 223 24.70 1.35 5.05
C ALA A 223 23.66 1.89 4.06
N ASN A 224 22.37 1.72 4.35
CA ASN A 224 21.28 2.16 3.48
C ASN A 224 20.08 2.45 4.36
N ASP A 225 19.41 3.56 4.06
CA ASP A 225 18.13 3.91 4.65
C ASP A 225 17.04 3.76 3.58
N PHE A 226 15.83 3.40 4.00
CA PHE A 226 14.67 3.39 3.12
C PHE A 226 13.52 4.15 3.74
N LYS A 227 12.94 5.09 3.01
CA LYS A 227 11.69 5.76 3.36
C LYS A 227 10.58 5.25 2.45
N ILE A 228 9.52 4.69 3.03
CA ILE A 228 8.44 4.02 2.31
C ILE A 228 7.10 4.58 2.75
N GLN A 229 6.35 5.17 1.82
CA GLN A 229 5.01 5.65 2.12
C GLN A 229 4.04 4.49 2.40
N TYR A 230 3.09 4.69 3.31
CA TYR A 230 2.08 3.66 3.57
C TYR A 230 1.16 3.38 2.38
N SER A 231 1.01 4.33 1.46
CA SER A 231 0.29 4.17 0.18
C SER A 231 0.87 3.06 -0.70
N SER A 232 2.16 2.76 -0.53
CA SER A 232 2.90 1.69 -1.19
C SER A 232 2.73 0.34 -0.48
N VAL A 233 2.27 0.30 0.77
CA VAL A 233 2.06 -0.93 1.55
C VAL A 233 0.75 -1.60 1.14
N VAL A 234 0.85 -2.73 0.44
CA VAL A 234 -0.31 -3.47 -0.06
C VAL A 234 -0.89 -4.41 1.00
N ARG A 235 -0.02 -5.11 1.73
CA ARG A 235 -0.42 -6.16 2.65
C ARG A 235 0.67 -6.49 3.66
N LEU A 236 0.23 -6.83 4.87
CA LEU A 236 1.09 -7.39 5.92
C LEU A 236 0.82 -8.89 6.04
N PHE A 237 1.87 -9.68 6.23
CA PHE A 237 1.76 -11.10 6.55
C PHE A 237 2.44 -11.35 7.89
N LEU A 238 1.77 -12.07 8.78
CA LEU A 238 2.31 -12.49 10.08
C LEU A 238 2.40 -14.02 10.09
N LEU A 239 3.60 -14.56 9.92
CA LEU A 239 3.83 -15.97 9.60
C LEU A 239 4.84 -16.59 10.58
N PRO A 240 4.42 -17.47 11.50
CA PRO A 240 5.35 -18.17 12.41
C PRO A 240 6.36 -19.00 11.62
N LYS A 241 7.64 -18.93 11.99
CA LYS A 241 8.69 -19.71 11.34
C LYS A 241 8.58 -21.18 11.74
N PHE A 242 8.75 -22.07 10.78
CA PHE A 242 8.67 -23.50 11.02
C PHE A 242 9.75 -23.97 12.01
N ASN A 243 9.34 -24.58 13.13
CA ASN A 243 10.20 -25.16 14.18
C ASN A 243 11.32 -24.24 14.66
N GLN A 244 11.08 -22.93 14.70
CA GLN A 244 12.04 -21.95 15.23
C GLN A 244 11.29 -20.89 16.04
N PRO A 245 11.90 -20.33 17.11
CA PRO A 245 11.28 -19.32 17.97
C PRO A 245 11.32 -17.93 17.31
N HIS A 246 10.94 -17.87 16.03
CA HIS A 246 10.88 -16.64 15.27
C HIS A 246 9.56 -16.52 14.52
N THR A 247 9.10 -15.29 14.36
CA THR A 247 7.94 -14.95 13.54
C THR A 247 8.37 -14.04 12.41
N PHE A 248 7.98 -14.37 11.18
CA PHE A 248 8.14 -13.47 10.05
C PHE A 248 7.01 -12.46 10.02
N VAL A 249 7.37 -11.19 9.86
CA VAL A 249 6.44 -10.16 9.41
C VAL A 249 6.87 -9.73 8.02
N VAL A 250 6.00 -9.89 7.03
CA VAL A 250 6.31 -9.51 5.64
C VAL A 250 5.47 -8.31 5.23
N VAL A 251 6.14 -7.23 4.84
CA VAL A 251 5.51 -6.03 4.27
C VAL A 251 5.60 -6.13 2.76
N THR A 252 4.46 -6.32 2.10
CA THR A 252 4.39 -6.36 0.63
C THR A 252 4.13 -4.97 0.08
N LEU A 253 4.94 -4.57 -0.90
CA LEU A 253 4.98 -3.24 -1.47
C LEU A 253 4.60 -3.24 -2.95
N ASP A 254 3.85 -2.24 -3.36
CA ASP A 254 3.63 -1.90 -4.77
C ASP A 254 3.49 -0.37 -4.90
N PRO A 255 4.52 0.33 -5.43
CA PRO A 255 5.71 -0.21 -6.10
C PRO A 255 6.77 -0.82 -5.13
N PRO A 256 7.67 -1.70 -5.59
CA PRO A 256 8.77 -2.23 -4.78
C PRO A 256 9.82 -1.16 -4.45
N ILE A 257 10.54 -1.30 -3.33
CA ILE A 257 11.77 -0.50 -3.07
C ILE A 257 12.93 -0.98 -3.92
N ARG A 258 13.87 -0.07 -4.20
CA ARG A 258 15.08 -0.36 -4.99
C ARG A 258 16.33 -0.24 -4.11
N LYS A 259 17.21 -1.24 -4.16
CA LYS A 259 18.57 -1.17 -3.61
C LYS A 259 19.57 -1.51 -4.72
N GLY A 260 20.28 -0.50 -5.21
CA GLY A 260 21.09 -0.62 -6.43
C GLY A 260 20.22 -1.02 -7.63
N GLN A 261 20.54 -2.13 -8.28
CA GLN A 261 19.75 -2.66 -9.41
C GLN A 261 18.65 -3.64 -8.99
N THR A 262 18.59 -4.04 -7.72
CA THR A 262 17.64 -5.06 -7.24
C THR A 262 16.38 -4.41 -6.68
N LEU A 263 15.22 -4.96 -7.06
CA LEU A 263 13.91 -4.55 -6.58
C LEU A 263 13.41 -5.51 -5.48
N TYR A 264 12.84 -4.95 -4.43
CA TYR A 264 12.30 -5.69 -3.30
C TYR A 264 10.81 -5.38 -3.15
N PRO A 265 9.92 -6.21 -3.73
CA PRO A 265 8.47 -6.10 -3.52
C PRO A 265 8.03 -6.60 -2.14
N HIS A 266 8.93 -7.26 -1.39
CA HIS A 266 8.64 -7.77 -0.06
C HIS A 266 9.79 -7.43 0.88
N ILE A 267 9.46 -6.80 2.01
CA ILE A 267 10.37 -6.63 3.14
C ILE A 267 10.07 -7.74 4.14
N VAL A 268 11.04 -8.61 4.42
CA VAL A 268 10.88 -9.74 5.34
C VAL A 268 11.59 -9.43 6.65
N LEU A 269 10.83 -9.05 7.68
CA LEU A 269 11.30 -8.84 9.03
C LEU A 269 11.24 -10.16 9.82
N GLN A 270 12.25 -10.41 10.65
CA GLN A 270 12.29 -11.54 11.56
C GLN A 270 12.29 -11.02 13.01
N PHE A 271 11.24 -11.37 13.74
CA PHE A 271 11.10 -11.11 15.16
C PHE A 271 11.32 -12.38 15.98
N GLU A 272 11.84 -12.25 17.19
CA GLU A 272 11.82 -13.33 18.18
C GLU A 272 10.37 -13.51 18.67
N THR A 273 9.87 -14.76 18.67
CA THR A 273 8.44 -15.02 18.89
C THR A 273 7.99 -14.62 20.29
N ASP A 274 8.79 -14.92 21.31
CA ASP A 274 8.40 -14.74 22.71
C ASP A 274 8.87 -13.41 23.32
N TYR A 275 9.49 -12.53 22.51
CA TYR A 275 9.98 -11.25 23.00
C TYR A 275 8.82 -10.29 23.26
N VAL A 276 8.63 -9.91 24.52
CA VAL A 276 7.60 -8.98 24.97
C VAL A 276 8.14 -7.56 24.99
N VAL A 277 7.38 -6.62 24.45
CA VAL A 277 7.67 -5.19 24.48
C VAL A 277 6.53 -4.42 25.11
N GLU A 278 6.87 -3.26 25.65
CA GLU A 278 5.93 -2.24 26.07
C GLU A 278 6.29 -0.97 25.28
N SER A 279 5.33 -0.41 24.55
CA SER A 279 5.57 0.70 23.62
C SER A 279 4.48 1.75 23.80
N THR A 280 4.89 2.97 24.12
CA THR A 280 4.00 4.15 24.16
C THR A 280 4.15 4.90 22.85
N LEU A 281 3.04 5.26 22.23
CA LEU A 281 3.05 6.01 20.98
C LEU A 281 3.31 7.48 21.24
N SER A 282 4.30 8.04 20.54
CA SER A 282 4.55 9.48 20.47
C SER A 282 3.60 10.13 19.46
N ILE A 283 2.33 10.28 19.84
CA ILE A 283 1.28 10.88 19.01
C ILE A 283 0.47 11.89 19.83
N ASN A 284 0.08 13.00 19.21
CA ASN A 284 -0.78 14.00 19.85
C ASN A 284 -2.16 13.40 20.17
N GLU A 285 -2.67 13.65 21.39
CA GLU A 285 -3.96 13.11 21.86
C GLU A 285 -5.15 13.50 20.97
N ASP A 286 -5.17 14.71 20.43
CA ASP A 286 -6.23 15.16 19.53
C ASP A 286 -6.21 14.34 18.23
N LEU A 287 -5.01 14.10 17.66
CA LEU A 287 -4.86 13.28 16.45
C LEU A 287 -5.26 11.82 16.71
N LEU A 288 -4.87 11.29 17.88
CA LEU A 288 -5.24 9.94 18.31
C LEU A 288 -6.76 9.81 18.47
N ASN A 289 -7.41 10.78 19.12
CA ASN A 289 -8.86 10.74 19.40
C ASN A 289 -9.74 11.10 18.20
N THR A 290 -9.19 11.75 17.17
CA THR A 290 -9.94 12.14 15.97
C THR A 290 -9.71 11.15 14.83
N LYS A 291 -8.47 11.04 14.35
CA LYS A 291 -8.13 10.29 13.13
C LYS A 291 -7.86 8.81 13.39
N TYR A 292 -7.29 8.47 14.55
CA TYR A 292 -6.82 7.11 14.86
C TYR A 292 -7.60 6.41 15.97
N LYS A 293 -8.74 6.96 16.42
CA LYS A 293 -9.46 6.51 17.63
C LYS A 293 -9.79 5.02 17.65
N ASP A 294 -10.17 4.47 16.50
CA ASP A 294 -10.53 3.06 16.34
C ASP A 294 -9.41 2.23 15.68
N ARG A 295 -8.23 2.83 15.51
CA ARG A 295 -7.09 2.26 14.77
C ARG A 295 -5.85 2.10 15.63
N LEU A 296 -5.63 2.98 16.61
CA LEU A 296 -4.47 2.98 17.49
C LEU A 296 -4.86 3.25 18.95
N GLU A 297 -4.18 2.58 19.87
CA GLU A 297 -4.18 2.86 21.30
C GLU A 297 -2.94 3.68 21.71
N PRO A 298 -2.98 4.44 22.82
CA PRO A 298 -1.84 5.24 23.29
C PRO A 298 -0.60 4.41 23.65
N SER A 299 -0.81 3.18 24.14
CA SER A 299 0.26 2.28 24.52
C SER A 299 -0.11 0.83 24.25
N TYR A 300 0.91 0.01 24.03
CA TYR A 300 0.77 -1.41 23.74
C TYR A 300 1.72 -2.22 24.60
N LYS A 301 1.27 -3.40 25.00
CA LYS A 301 2.08 -4.39 25.69
C LYS A 301 1.76 -5.78 25.17
N GLY A 302 2.78 -6.50 24.72
CA GLY A 302 2.61 -7.83 24.15
C GLY A 302 3.81 -8.30 23.37
N LEU A 303 3.63 -9.36 22.57
CA LEU A 303 4.69 -9.90 21.72
C LEU A 303 5.06 -8.87 20.65
N ILE A 304 6.36 -8.64 20.45
CA ILE A 304 6.87 -7.59 19.56
C ILE A 304 6.29 -7.65 18.15
N HIS A 305 6.13 -8.86 17.61
CA HIS A 305 5.59 -9.05 16.27
C HIS A 305 4.10 -8.69 16.18
N GLU A 306 3.33 -8.88 17.26
CA GLU A 306 1.93 -8.48 17.34
C GLU A 306 1.78 -6.98 17.54
N VAL A 307 2.58 -6.40 18.44
CA VAL A 307 2.60 -4.94 18.70
C VAL A 307 2.99 -4.21 17.41
N PHE A 308 4.09 -4.60 16.76
CA PHE A 308 4.53 -4.03 15.49
C PHE A 308 3.44 -4.11 14.41
N THR A 309 2.85 -5.30 14.22
CA THR A 309 1.84 -5.52 13.17
C THR A 309 0.55 -4.75 13.42
N THR A 310 0.16 -4.58 14.69
CA THR A 310 -1.03 -3.82 15.09
C THR A 310 -0.85 -2.33 14.80
N ILE A 311 0.28 -1.75 15.21
CA ILE A 311 0.60 -0.35 14.96
C ILE A 311 0.74 -0.09 13.45
N MET A 312 1.46 -0.96 12.73
CA MET A 312 1.58 -0.89 11.27
C MET A 312 0.23 -0.94 10.56
N ARG A 313 -0.70 -1.81 11.00
CA ARG A 313 -2.06 -1.86 10.47
C ARG A 313 -2.83 -0.58 10.76
N GLY A 314 -2.72 -0.03 11.96
CA GLY A 314 -3.40 1.21 12.35
C GLY A 314 -2.95 2.43 11.54
N LEU A 315 -1.64 2.52 11.28
CA LEU A 315 -1.03 3.62 10.52
C LEU A 315 -1.25 3.46 9.00
N SER A 316 -1.00 2.27 8.44
CA SER A 316 -1.06 2.06 6.99
C SER A 316 -2.44 1.69 6.45
N GLY A 317 -3.35 1.21 7.31
CA GLY A 317 -4.61 0.61 6.89
C GLY A 317 -4.47 -0.76 6.19
N ALA A 318 -3.25 -1.27 6.03
CA ALA A 318 -3.00 -2.52 5.33
C ALA A 318 -3.57 -3.73 6.10
N LYS A 319 -4.29 -4.60 5.39
CA LYS A 319 -4.83 -5.83 5.97
C LYS A 319 -3.70 -6.79 6.34
N VAL A 320 -3.88 -7.49 7.46
CA VAL A 320 -2.93 -8.50 7.96
C VAL A 320 -3.43 -9.89 7.58
N THR A 321 -2.58 -10.67 6.93
CA THR A 321 -2.83 -12.08 6.61
C THR A 321 -2.05 -12.96 7.58
N LYS A 322 -2.76 -13.83 8.31
CA LYS A 322 -2.20 -14.85 9.20
C LYS A 322 -2.28 -16.23 8.50
N PRO A 323 -1.64 -17.28 9.03
CA PRO A 323 -1.80 -18.62 8.48
C PRO A 323 -3.27 -19.06 8.46
N GLY A 324 -3.65 -19.80 7.41
CA GLY A 324 -4.99 -20.32 7.25
C GLY A 324 -5.23 -21.64 7.99
N LYS A 325 -6.12 -22.45 7.40
CA LYS A 325 -6.50 -23.77 7.92
C LYS A 325 -5.46 -24.87 7.65
N PHE A 326 -4.48 -24.62 6.79
CA PHE A 326 -3.42 -25.58 6.49
C PHE A 326 -2.68 -25.99 7.78
N ARG A 327 -2.43 -27.28 7.94
CA ARG A 327 -1.54 -27.83 8.96
C ARG A 327 -0.60 -28.83 8.32
N SER A 328 0.68 -28.70 8.65
CA SER A 328 1.72 -29.63 8.23
C SER A 328 1.63 -30.92 9.07
N CYS A 329 2.40 -31.95 8.72
CA CYS A 329 2.40 -33.21 9.46
C CYS A 329 2.95 -33.10 10.90
N GLN A 330 3.52 -31.95 11.26
CA GLN A 330 4.04 -31.62 12.59
C GLN A 330 3.19 -30.52 13.26
N ASP A 331 1.94 -30.36 12.84
CA ASP A 331 1.02 -29.29 13.27
C ASP A 331 1.55 -27.87 13.03
N GLY A 332 2.50 -27.72 12.09
CA GLY A 332 3.03 -26.43 11.65
C GLY A 332 2.15 -25.75 10.60
N TYR A 333 2.48 -24.50 10.25
CA TYR A 333 1.74 -23.70 9.26
C TYR A 333 2.37 -23.67 7.86
N ALA A 334 3.47 -24.39 7.68
CA ALA A 334 4.26 -24.37 6.45
C ALA A 334 4.92 -25.72 6.22
N VAL A 335 5.35 -25.95 4.98
CA VAL A 335 6.16 -27.12 4.61
C VAL A 335 7.56 -26.66 4.25
N LYS A 336 8.57 -27.45 4.63
CA LYS A 336 9.94 -27.21 4.16
C LYS A 336 10.03 -27.57 2.68
N SER A 337 10.67 -26.71 1.91
CA SER A 337 10.92 -26.92 0.49
C SER A 337 12.12 -26.08 0.06
N SER A 338 12.59 -26.28 -1.17
CA SER A 338 13.52 -25.37 -1.83
C SER A 338 12.92 -24.80 -3.09
N LEU A 339 13.25 -23.54 -3.39
CA LEU A 339 12.88 -22.90 -4.65
C LEU A 339 14.17 -22.49 -5.36
N LYS A 340 14.36 -23.01 -6.57
CA LYS A 340 15.65 -22.92 -7.28
C LYS A 340 16.78 -23.55 -6.44
N ALA A 341 17.74 -22.76 -5.98
CA ALA A 341 18.89 -23.19 -5.17
C ALA A 341 18.81 -22.73 -3.71
N GLU A 342 17.67 -22.16 -3.29
CA GLU A 342 17.51 -21.61 -1.94
C GLU A 342 16.54 -22.49 -1.14
N ASP A 343 16.96 -22.87 0.07
CA ASP A 343 16.12 -23.56 1.03
C ASP A 343 15.20 -22.58 1.76
N GLY A 344 13.98 -23.00 2.03
CA GLY A 344 13.01 -22.19 2.73
C GLY A 344 11.79 -22.97 3.19
N VAL A 345 10.69 -22.24 3.34
CA VAL A 345 9.41 -22.78 3.74
C VAL A 345 8.32 -22.19 2.85
N LEU A 346 7.42 -23.05 2.41
CA LEU A 346 6.22 -22.69 1.66
C LEU A 346 5.04 -22.63 2.62
N TYR A 347 4.39 -21.46 2.70
CA TYR A 347 3.17 -21.24 3.46
C TYR A 347 1.96 -21.33 2.52
N PRO A 348 1.11 -22.37 2.64
CA PRO A 348 -0.21 -22.41 2.02
C PRO A 348 -1.17 -21.50 2.80
N LEU A 349 -1.60 -20.41 2.19
CA LEU A 349 -2.54 -19.43 2.77
C LEU A 349 -3.88 -19.49 2.03
N GLU A 350 -4.93 -18.92 2.62
CA GLU A 350 -6.30 -19.03 2.08
C GLU A 350 -6.46 -18.56 0.63
N LYS A 351 -5.62 -17.63 0.16
CA LYS A 351 -5.71 -17.03 -1.18
C LYS A 351 -4.39 -17.01 -1.93
N SER A 352 -3.35 -17.65 -1.39
CA SER A 352 -2.00 -17.56 -1.95
C SER A 352 -1.05 -18.61 -1.37
N PHE A 353 -0.02 -18.96 -2.12
CA PHE A 353 1.19 -19.57 -1.58
C PHE A 353 2.24 -18.49 -1.32
N PHE A 354 2.98 -18.59 -0.22
CA PHE A 354 4.10 -17.68 0.06
C PHE A 354 5.34 -18.46 0.46
N PHE A 355 6.38 -18.43 -0.38
CA PHE A 355 7.70 -18.98 -0.06
C PHE A 355 8.61 -17.94 0.57
N LEU A 356 9.25 -18.31 1.68
CA LEU A 356 10.12 -17.45 2.50
C LEU A 356 11.35 -18.24 3.00
N PRO A 357 12.45 -17.55 3.37
CA PRO A 357 12.63 -16.10 3.37
C PRO A 357 13.28 -15.55 2.09
N LYS A 358 13.83 -16.41 1.22
CA LYS A 358 14.63 -15.96 0.07
C LYS A 358 14.52 -16.92 -1.13
N PRO A 359 14.26 -16.40 -2.36
CA PRO A 359 13.62 -15.12 -2.59
C PRO A 359 12.17 -15.15 -2.07
N PRO A 360 11.68 -14.10 -1.40
CA PRO A 360 10.27 -14.03 -1.05
C PRO A 360 9.42 -14.14 -2.33
N THR A 361 8.57 -15.16 -2.40
CA THR A 361 7.77 -15.45 -3.60
C THR A 361 6.32 -15.64 -3.21
N LEU A 362 5.51 -14.60 -3.40
CA LEU A 362 4.06 -14.63 -3.20
C LEU A 362 3.38 -15.02 -4.52
N ILE A 363 2.56 -16.06 -4.49
CA ILE A 363 1.79 -16.55 -5.64
C ILE A 363 0.31 -16.54 -5.26
N LEU A 364 -0.50 -15.71 -5.92
CA LEU A 364 -1.94 -15.66 -5.61
C LEU A 364 -2.66 -16.84 -6.27
N HIS A 365 -3.63 -17.46 -5.58
CA HIS A 365 -4.37 -18.59 -6.15
C HIS A 365 -5.08 -18.22 -7.46
N GLU A 366 -5.52 -16.97 -7.60
CA GLU A 366 -6.17 -16.49 -8.81
C GLU A 366 -5.24 -16.40 -10.04
N GLU A 367 -3.92 -16.43 -9.83
CA GLU A 367 -2.91 -16.40 -10.88
C GLU A 367 -2.49 -17.79 -11.33
N ILE A 368 -2.85 -18.82 -10.55
CA ILE A 368 -2.49 -20.22 -10.83
C ILE A 368 -3.35 -20.75 -11.97
N ASP A 369 -2.70 -21.41 -12.93
CA ASP A 369 -3.33 -22.20 -13.98
C ASP A 369 -3.56 -23.64 -13.47
N TYR A 370 -2.48 -24.32 -13.08
CA TYR A 370 -2.56 -25.63 -12.44
C TYR A 370 -1.43 -25.86 -11.44
N VAL A 371 -1.63 -26.88 -10.60
CA VAL A 371 -0.64 -27.39 -9.65
C VAL A 371 -0.42 -28.88 -9.93
N GLU A 372 0.83 -29.29 -10.01
CA GLU A 372 1.24 -30.67 -10.30
C GLU A 372 2.17 -31.21 -9.22
N PHE A 373 1.93 -32.45 -8.79
CA PHE A 373 2.77 -33.15 -7.84
C PHE A 373 3.70 -34.10 -8.62
N GLU A 374 4.99 -33.77 -8.65
CA GLU A 374 6.00 -34.56 -9.34
C GLU A 374 6.67 -35.53 -8.37
N ARG A 375 6.65 -36.82 -8.73
CA ARG A 375 7.37 -37.85 -7.98
C ARG A 375 8.69 -38.14 -8.70
N HIS A 376 9.79 -38.15 -7.96
CA HIS A 376 11.06 -38.64 -8.46
C HIS A 376 10.93 -40.11 -8.88
N ALA A 377 10.80 -40.36 -10.18
CA ALA A 377 10.64 -41.68 -10.79
C ALA A 377 11.89 -42.05 -11.60
N ALA A 378 13.05 -42.16 -10.96
CA ALA A 378 14.22 -42.84 -11.53
C ALA A 378 15.29 -43.17 -10.48
N GLY A 379 15.42 -44.45 -10.12
CA GLY A 379 16.74 -45.08 -9.95
C GLY A 379 17.68 -44.74 -8.79
N GLY A 380 17.26 -44.05 -7.72
CA GLY A 380 18.14 -43.81 -6.56
C GLY A 380 17.41 -43.42 -5.27
N SER A 381 17.87 -44.00 -4.16
CA SER A 381 17.52 -43.94 -2.72
C SER A 381 16.66 -42.83 -2.05
N ASN A 382 15.98 -41.91 -2.75
CA ASN A 382 15.16 -40.86 -2.12
C ASN A 382 13.65 -41.01 -2.36
N MET A 383 13.06 -42.14 -1.93
CA MET A 383 11.61 -42.38 -1.89
C MET A 383 10.82 -41.51 -0.87
N HIS A 384 11.51 -40.56 -0.22
CA HIS A 384 11.02 -39.79 0.93
C HIS A 384 10.52 -38.38 0.58
N TYR A 385 10.73 -37.92 -0.65
CA TYR A 385 10.40 -36.55 -1.07
C TYR A 385 9.62 -36.52 -2.40
N PHE A 386 8.92 -35.43 -2.62
CA PHE A 386 8.26 -35.08 -3.89
C PHE A 386 8.46 -33.59 -4.18
N ASP A 387 8.19 -33.20 -5.42
CA ASP A 387 8.26 -31.81 -5.86
C ASP A 387 6.85 -31.31 -6.21
N LEU A 388 6.61 -30.01 -6.00
CA LEU A 388 5.34 -29.33 -6.28
C LEU A 388 5.59 -28.26 -7.34
N LEU A 389 5.03 -28.46 -8.53
CA LEU A 389 5.05 -27.50 -9.62
C LEU A 389 3.78 -26.63 -9.55
N ILE A 390 3.95 -25.32 -9.45
CA ILE A 390 2.86 -24.35 -9.59
C ILE A 390 3.08 -23.58 -10.89
N ARG A 391 2.18 -23.76 -11.86
CA ARG A 391 2.19 -23.01 -13.13
C ARG A 391 1.20 -21.84 -13.03
N LEU A 392 1.66 -20.65 -13.38
CA LEU A 392 0.81 -19.46 -13.46
C LEU A 392 0.15 -19.37 -14.85
N LYS A 393 -0.95 -18.62 -14.93
CA LYS A 393 -1.64 -18.25 -16.17
C LYS A 393 -0.75 -17.47 -17.16
N THR A 394 0.36 -16.92 -16.68
CA THR A 394 1.41 -16.27 -17.48
C THR A 394 2.43 -17.25 -18.04
N GLU A 395 2.21 -18.56 -17.88
CA GLU A 395 3.12 -19.66 -18.23
C GLU A 395 4.41 -19.71 -17.39
N GLN A 396 4.56 -18.83 -16.40
CA GLN A 396 5.65 -18.90 -15.44
C GLN A 396 5.48 -20.10 -14.50
N GLU A 397 6.57 -20.83 -14.27
CA GLU A 397 6.58 -22.03 -13.43
C GLU A 397 7.40 -21.81 -12.15
N HIS A 398 6.85 -22.27 -11.03
CA HIS A 398 7.50 -22.31 -9.73
C HIS A 398 7.58 -23.76 -9.24
N LEU A 399 8.76 -24.36 -9.33
CA LEU A 399 9.02 -25.72 -8.87
C LEU A 399 9.60 -25.70 -7.45
N PHE A 400 8.80 -26.14 -6.48
CA PHE A 400 9.19 -26.32 -5.09
C PHE A 400 9.67 -27.75 -4.86
N ARG A 401 10.94 -27.91 -4.54
CA ARG A 401 11.58 -29.22 -4.41
C ARG A 401 11.74 -29.67 -2.97
N ASN A 402 12.07 -30.95 -2.81
CA ASN A 402 12.46 -31.56 -1.53
C ASN A 402 11.38 -31.48 -0.44
N ILE A 403 10.10 -31.56 -0.81
CA ILE A 403 9.00 -31.61 0.15
C ILE A 403 8.85 -33.03 0.68
N GLN A 404 8.77 -33.20 2.00
CA GLN A 404 8.65 -34.52 2.61
C GLN A 404 7.34 -35.21 2.21
N ARG A 405 7.40 -36.50 1.89
CA ARG A 405 6.25 -37.28 1.42
C ARG A 405 5.07 -37.35 2.40
N ASN A 406 5.31 -37.23 3.70
CA ASN A 406 4.27 -37.15 4.72
C ASN A 406 3.42 -35.87 4.62
N GLU A 407 3.93 -34.81 4.00
CA GLU A 407 3.17 -33.57 3.75
C GLU A 407 2.22 -33.68 2.56
N TYR A 408 2.30 -34.74 1.76
CA TYR A 408 1.53 -34.90 0.52
C TYR A 408 0.02 -34.76 0.75
N HIS A 409 -0.54 -35.53 1.69
CA HIS A 409 -1.99 -35.54 1.91
C HIS A 409 -2.48 -34.18 2.43
N ASN A 410 -1.75 -33.56 3.36
CA ASN A 410 -2.07 -32.25 3.90
C ASN A 410 -2.10 -31.17 2.81
N LEU A 411 -1.09 -31.16 1.93
CA LEU A 411 -1.03 -30.20 0.82
C LEU A 411 -2.09 -30.49 -0.23
N PHE A 412 -2.28 -31.76 -0.60
CA PHE A 412 -3.27 -32.17 -1.59
C PHE A 412 -4.69 -31.81 -1.14
N ASP A 413 -5.05 -32.12 0.10
CA ASP A 413 -6.37 -31.80 0.65
C ASP A 413 -6.58 -30.29 0.75
N PHE A 414 -5.56 -29.54 1.15
CA PHE A 414 -5.62 -28.08 1.18
C PHE A 414 -5.85 -27.48 -0.22
N ILE A 415 -5.07 -27.92 -1.21
CA ILE A 415 -5.18 -27.44 -2.61
C ILE A 415 -6.52 -27.83 -3.23
N ARG A 416 -7.08 -28.99 -2.87
CA ARG A 416 -8.36 -29.45 -3.41
C ARG A 416 -9.57 -28.75 -2.78
N LEU A 417 -9.48 -28.36 -1.51
CA LEU A 417 -10.59 -27.78 -0.75
C LEU A 417 -10.68 -26.25 -0.85
N GLY A 418 -9.58 -25.59 -1.22
CA GLY A 418 -9.51 -24.14 -1.49
C GLY A 418 -9.72 -23.84 -2.97
#